data_AF-A0A2E7CYZ7-F1
#
_entry.id   AF-A0A2E7CYZ7-F1
#
_cell.length_a   1.000
_cell.length_b   1.000
_cell.length_c   1.000
_cell.angle_alpha   90.00
_cell.angle_beta   90.00
_cell.angle_gamma   90.00
#
_symmetry.space_group_name_H-M   'P 1'
#
loop_
_entity.id
_entity.type
_entity.pdbx_description
1 polymer ?
#
loop_
_entity_poly.entity_id
_entity_poly.type
_entity_poly.pdbx_seq_one_letter_code
_entity_poly.pdbx_strand_id
1 'polypeptide(L)'
;MPKLDPMKILKQQARQAIRRARVVDPQGHTVKAMIPAKVPTSVDANGNMLLFEVRYDQIHTMSLSHALQAFDQADERLTKQKRAAARNVESFLENNPAWQRATITI
;
A
#
# COMPACT_ATOMS: atom_id res chain seq x y z
N MET A 1 -8.80 -26.32 -26.85
CA MET A 1 -8.30 -24.95 -26.56
C MET A 1 -8.46 -24.69 -25.06
N PRO A 2 -7.44 -24.19 -24.35
CA PRO A 2 -7.57 -23.92 -22.93
C PRO A 2 -8.61 -22.83 -22.72
N LYS A 3 -9.62 -23.08 -21.87
CA LYS A 3 -10.62 -22.09 -21.49
C LYS A 3 -9.92 -20.99 -20.69
N LEU A 4 -9.66 -19.86 -21.34
CA LEU A 4 -9.13 -18.68 -20.68
C LEU A 4 -10.21 -18.11 -19.76
N ASP A 5 -9.88 -18.01 -18.47
CA ASP A 5 -10.72 -17.38 -17.46
C ASP A 5 -10.80 -15.86 -17.73
N PRO A 6 -11.99 -15.30 -18.02
CA PRO A 6 -12.17 -13.87 -18.29
C PRO A 6 -11.65 -12.98 -17.15
N MET A 7 -11.74 -13.46 -15.91
CA MET A 7 -11.27 -12.72 -14.74
C MET A 7 -9.74 -12.61 -14.70
N LYS A 8 -9.03 -13.64 -15.17
CA LYS A 8 -7.56 -13.59 -15.29
C LYS A 8 -7.12 -12.59 -16.35
N ILE A 9 -7.83 -12.54 -17.49
CA ILE A 9 -7.56 -11.56 -18.56
C ILE A 9 -7.74 -10.14 -18.04
N LEU A 10 -8.86 -9.85 -17.37
CA LEU A 10 -9.14 -8.52 -16.80
C LEU A 10 -8.08 -8.11 -15.76
N LYS A 11 -7.70 -9.01 -14.86
CA LYS A 11 -6.62 -8.76 -13.87
C LYS A 11 -5.28 -8.50 -14.55
N GLN A 12 -4.97 -9.21 -15.63
CA GLN A 12 -3.74 -9.03 -16.39
C GLN A 12 -3.72 -7.69 -17.13
N GLN A 13 -4.82 -7.32 -17.77
CA GLN A 13 -4.98 -6.02 -18.44
C GLN A 13 -4.89 -4.87 -17.43
N ALA A 14 -5.53 -4.97 -16.27
CA ALA A 14 -5.42 -3.98 -15.20
C ALA A 14 -3.96 -3.85 -14.70
N ARG A 15 -3.26 -4.97 -14.49
CA ARG A 15 -1.83 -4.95 -14.12
C ARG A 15 -0.95 -4.31 -15.19
N GLN A 16 -1.23 -4.56 -16.46
CA GLN A 16 -0.51 -3.94 -17.57
C GLN A 16 -0.79 -2.43 -17.66
N ALA A 17 -2.04 -2.00 -17.48
CA ALA A 17 -2.41 -0.59 -17.42
C ALA A 17 -1.67 0.13 -16.28
N ILE A 18 -1.65 -0.46 -15.08
CA ILE A 18 -0.91 0.06 -13.91
C ILE A 18 0.61 0.13 -14.15
N ARG A 19 1.18 -0.83 -14.90
CA ARG A 19 2.60 -0.81 -15.28
C ARG A 19 2.92 0.24 -16.34
N ARG A 20 2.01 0.46 -17.29
CA ARG A 20 2.14 1.48 -18.35
C ARG A 20 1.98 2.89 -17.80
N ALA A 21 1.14 3.06 -16.79
CA ALA A 21 0.99 4.32 -16.05
C ALA A 21 2.09 4.47 -14.98
N ARG A 22 3.36 4.27 -15.33
CA ARG A 22 4.50 4.57 -14.46
C ARG A 22 5.24 5.77 -15.03
N VAL A 23 5.64 6.69 -14.16
CA VAL A 23 6.38 7.91 -14.52
C VAL A 23 7.75 7.83 -13.85
N VAL A 24 8.78 8.32 -14.54
CA VAL A 24 10.11 8.48 -13.96
C VAL A 24 10.13 9.83 -13.24
N ASP A 25 10.42 9.83 -11.94
CA ASP A 25 10.57 11.06 -11.19
C ASP A 25 11.88 11.80 -11.54
N PRO A 26 12.08 13.05 -11.12
CA PRO A 26 13.32 13.79 -11.37
C PRO A 26 14.59 13.15 -10.78
N GLN A 27 14.45 12.18 -9.88
CA GLN A 27 15.54 11.43 -9.25
C GLN A 27 15.85 10.11 -9.99
N GLY A 28 15.11 9.82 -11.06
CA GLY A 28 15.28 8.63 -11.88
C GLY A 28 14.50 7.40 -11.41
N HIS A 29 13.69 7.51 -10.36
CA HIS A 29 12.90 6.38 -9.86
C HIS A 29 11.62 6.20 -10.68
N THR A 30 11.30 4.95 -10.99
CA THR A 30 10.03 4.61 -11.65
C THR A 30 8.90 4.51 -10.62
N VAL A 31 8.08 5.55 -10.52
CA VAL A 31 6.94 5.63 -9.61
C VAL A 31 5.63 5.30 -10.34
N LYS A 32 4.61 4.87 -9.60
CA LYS A 32 3.27 4.69 -10.17
C LYS A 32 2.67 6.07 -10.44
N ALA A 33 2.21 6.31 -11.67
CA ALA A 33 1.48 7.52 -12.02
C ALA A 33 0.08 7.56 -11.42
N MET A 34 -0.50 6.38 -11.14
CA MET A 34 -1.82 6.25 -10.51
C MET A 34 -1.70 5.76 -9.08
N ILE A 35 -2.35 6.47 -8.16
CA ILE A 35 -2.42 6.08 -6.74
C ILE A 35 -3.86 5.71 -6.40
N PRO A 36 -4.12 4.51 -5.85
CA PRO A 36 -5.43 4.17 -5.33
C PRO A 36 -5.69 4.91 -4.02
N ALA A 37 -6.82 5.60 -3.93
CA ALA A 37 -7.35 6.12 -2.68
C ALA A 37 -8.66 5.41 -2.33
N LYS A 38 -8.77 4.93 -1.09
CA LYS A 38 -10.05 4.47 -0.54
C LYS A 38 -10.89 5.66 -0.13
N VAL A 39 -12.06 5.82 -0.72
CA VAL A 39 -13.01 6.89 -0.41
C VAL A 39 -14.19 6.28 0.34
N PRO A 40 -14.46 6.69 1.58
CA PRO A 40 -15.59 6.17 2.35
C PRO A 40 -16.90 6.60 1.68
N THR A 41 -17.78 5.64 1.44
CA THR A 41 -19.10 5.87 0.83
C THR A 41 -20.21 5.79 1.87
N SER A 42 -19.95 5.07 2.97
CA SER A 42 -20.85 4.96 4.11
C SER A 42 -20.02 4.81 5.39
N VAL A 43 -20.45 5.50 6.44
CA VAL A 43 -19.83 5.51 7.77
C VAL A 43 -20.91 5.18 8.80
N ASP A 44 -20.61 4.31 9.76
CA ASP A 44 -21.54 4.02 10.86
C ASP A 44 -21.58 5.18 11.88
N ALA A 45 -22.49 5.09 12.86
CA ALA A 45 -22.63 6.09 13.92
C ALA A 45 -21.38 6.22 14.83
N ASN A 46 -20.46 5.24 14.77
CA ASN A 46 -19.22 5.22 15.53
C ASN A 46 -18.02 5.72 14.71
N GLY A 47 -18.24 6.17 13.47
CA GLY A 47 -17.19 6.65 12.58
C GLY A 47 -16.41 5.54 11.86
N ASN A 48 -16.85 4.29 11.93
CA ASN A 48 -16.24 3.20 11.18
C ASN A 48 -16.70 3.22 9.72
N MET A 49 -15.75 3.08 8.80
CA MET A 49 -16.04 2.96 7.38
C MET A 49 -16.69 1.60 7.08
N LEU A 50 -17.97 1.61 6.67
CA LEU A 50 -18.71 0.40 6.32
C LEU A 50 -18.49 0.00 4.86
N LEU A 51 -18.46 1.00 3.97
CA LEU A 51 -18.25 0.81 2.54
C LEU A 51 -17.24 1.83 2.04
N PHE A 52 -16.34 1.39 1.16
CA PHE A 52 -15.39 2.25 0.48
C PHE A 52 -15.31 1.92 -1.00
N GLU A 53 -15.19 2.97 -1.81
CA GLU A 53 -14.85 2.89 -3.22
C GLU A 53 -13.33 3.03 -3.36
N VAL A 54 -12.72 2.30 -4.30
CA VAL A 54 -11.30 2.50 -4.66
C VAL A 54 -11.24 3.32 -5.93
N ARG A 55 -10.80 4.57 -5.82
CA ARG A 55 -10.59 5.46 -6.96
C ARG A 55 -9.12 5.49 -7.34
N TYR A 56 -8.84 5.49 -8.64
CA TYR A 56 -7.49 5.55 -9.18
C TYR A 56 -7.33 6.83 -9.99
N ASP A 57 -6.64 7.82 -9.43
CA ASP A 57 -6.35 9.08 -10.11
C ASP A 57 -4.86 9.19 -10.45
N GLN A 58 -4.55 9.95 -11.51
CA GLN A 58 -3.17 10.26 -11.86
C GLN A 58 -2.64 11.34 -10.90
N ILE A 59 -1.40 11.21 -10.42
CA ILE A 59 -0.80 12.12 -9.43
C ILE A 59 -0.91 13.60 -9.85
N HIS A 60 -0.75 13.90 -11.14
CA HIS A 60 -0.78 15.26 -11.67
C HIS A 60 -2.19 15.77 -11.99
N THR A 61 -3.20 14.89 -11.98
CA THR A 61 -4.62 15.23 -12.21
C THR A 61 -5.46 15.03 -10.95
N MET A 62 -4.83 14.66 -9.83
CA MET A 62 -5.50 14.34 -8.59
C MET A 62 -6.00 15.61 -7.90
N SER A 63 -7.21 15.57 -7.35
CA SER A 63 -7.67 16.63 -6.46
C SER A 63 -6.84 16.65 -5.17
N LEU A 64 -6.63 17.83 -4.58
CA LEU A 64 -5.85 17.96 -3.34
C LEU A 64 -6.38 17.05 -2.22
N SER A 65 -7.70 16.87 -2.12
CA SER A 65 -8.33 16.02 -1.12
C SER A 65 -7.99 14.53 -1.30
N HIS A 66 -8.03 14.02 -2.54
CA HIS A 66 -7.60 12.65 -2.81
C HIS A 66 -6.10 12.46 -2.57
N ALA A 67 -5.28 13.48 -2.85
CA ALA A 67 -3.84 13.45 -2.60
C ALA A 67 -3.53 13.23 -1.12
N LEU A 68 -4.13 14.03 -0.25
CA LEU A 68 -3.95 13.95 1.19
C LEU A 68 -4.41 12.60 1.74
N GLN A 69 -5.59 12.12 1.32
CA GLN A 69 -6.08 10.80 1.74
C GLN A 69 -5.16 9.66 1.32
N ALA A 70 -4.60 9.73 0.11
CA ALA A 70 -3.66 8.72 -0.36
C ALA A 70 -2.35 8.72 0.45
N PHE A 71 -1.88 9.90 0.87
CA PHE A 71 -0.73 10.03 1.77
C PHE A 71 -1.00 9.43 3.15
N ASP A 72 -2.14 9.77 3.77
CA ASP A 72 -2.51 9.23 5.08
C ASP A 72 -2.60 7.69 5.05
N GLN A 73 -3.16 7.12 3.97
CA GLN A 73 -3.23 5.67 3.78
C GLN A 73 -1.85 5.03 3.61
N ALA A 74 -0.93 5.70 2.94
CA ALA A 74 0.45 5.22 2.80
C ALA A 74 1.19 5.25 4.13
N ASP A 75 1.02 6.32 4.92
CA ASP A 75 1.64 6.46 6.24
C ASP A 75 1.12 5.41 7.24
N GLU A 76 -0.20 5.20 7.29
CA GLU A 76 -0.80 4.12 8.09
C GLU A 76 -0.23 2.75 7.74
N ARG A 77 -0.07 2.47 6.44
CA ARG A 77 0.48 1.20 5.97
C ARG A 77 1.93 1.05 6.41
N LEU A 78 2.73 2.10 6.28
CA LEU A 78 4.12 2.10 6.72
C LEU A 78 4.21 1.84 8.23
N THR A 79 3.36 2.50 9.03
CA THR A 79 3.27 2.31 10.47
C THR A 79 2.90 0.87 10.84
N LYS A 80 1.91 0.28 10.15
CA LYS A 80 1.52 -1.13 10.33
C LYS A 80 2.68 -2.08 9.99
N GLN A 81 3.42 -1.81 8.91
CA GLN A 81 4.59 -2.59 8.52
C GLN A 81 5.72 -2.48 9.54
N LYS A 82 6.01 -1.27 10.05
CA LYS A 82 7.00 -1.05 11.11
C LYS A 82 6.65 -1.84 12.37
N ARG A 83 5.39 -1.80 12.81
CA ARG A 83 4.93 -2.59 13.98
C ARG A 83 5.03 -4.10 13.74
N ALA A 84 4.72 -4.58 12.54
CA ALA A 84 4.88 -5.98 12.19
C ALA A 84 6.37 -6.40 12.20
N ALA A 85 7.25 -5.58 11.63
CA ALA A 85 8.69 -5.82 11.64
C ALA A 85 9.24 -5.85 13.07
N ALA A 86 8.85 -4.90 13.93
CA ALA A 86 9.23 -4.87 15.34
C ALA A 86 8.84 -6.18 16.07
N ARG A 87 7.57 -6.60 15.93
CA ARG A 87 7.10 -7.87 16.52
C ARG A 87 7.88 -9.10 16.00
N ASN A 88 8.22 -9.11 14.72
CA ASN A 88 9.02 -10.20 14.16
C ASN A 88 10.43 -10.23 14.74
N VAL A 89 11.04 -9.07 14.96
CA VAL A 89 12.35 -8.96 15.61
C VAL A 89 12.27 -9.39 17.07
N GLU A 90 11.27 -8.92 17.82
CA GLU A 90 11.03 -9.34 19.20
C GLU A 90 10.86 -10.86 19.31
N SER A 91 9.99 -11.44 18.47
CA SER A 91 9.79 -12.89 18.42
C SER A 91 11.05 -13.66 18.03
N PHE A 92 11.86 -13.13 17.11
CA PHE A 92 13.14 -13.72 16.77
C PHE A 92 14.09 -13.72 17.98
N LEU A 93 14.20 -12.61 18.69
CA LEU A 93 15.06 -12.47 19.87
C LEU A 93 14.60 -13.34 21.04
N GLU A 94 13.29 -13.46 21.28
CA GLU A 94 12.73 -14.37 22.29
C GLU A 94 13.09 -15.83 22.02
N ASN A 95 13.05 -16.25 20.75
CA ASN A 95 13.39 -17.62 20.35
C ASN A 95 14.90 -17.85 20.17
N ASN A 96 15.71 -16.78 20.16
CA ASN A 96 17.16 -16.84 19.97
C ASN A 96 17.88 -15.97 21.03
N PRO A 97 17.82 -16.34 22.32
CA PRO A 97 18.32 -15.50 23.42
C PRO A 97 19.83 -15.23 23.36
N ALA A 98 20.61 -16.05 22.64
CA ALA A 98 22.03 -15.79 22.38
C ALA A 98 22.26 -14.46 21.63
N TRP A 99 21.30 -14.03 20.81
CA TRP A 99 21.37 -12.79 20.03
C TRP A 99 20.88 -11.56 20.80
N GLN A 100 20.19 -11.72 21.94
CA GLN A 100 19.82 -10.61 22.81
C GLN A 100 21.04 -9.95 23.46
N ARG A 101 22.09 -10.73 23.76
CA ARG A 101 23.31 -10.26 24.44
C ARG A 101 24.28 -9.50 23.54
N ALA A 102 24.17 -9.63 22.22
CA ALA A 102 25.06 -8.98 21.26
C ALA A 102 24.72 -7.50 21.00
N THR A 103 23.55 -7.03 21.44
CA THR A 103 23.00 -5.73 21.00
C THR A 103 23.31 -4.55 21.94
N ILE A 104 24.14 -4.72 22.98
CA ILE A 104 24.53 -3.60 23.86
C ILE A 104 26.05 -3.57 24.04
N THR A 105 26.75 -2.99 23.07
CA THR A 105 27.94 -2.17 23.32
C THR A 105 28.01 -1.16 22.17
N ILE A 106 27.47 0.04 22.39
CA ILE A 106 27.82 1.24 21.62
C ILE A 106 28.50 2.17 22.60
#